data_AF-A0A8X6HV87-F1
#
_entry.id   AF-A0A8X6HV87-F1
#
_cell.length_a   1.000
_cell.length_b   1.000
_cell.length_c   1.000
_cell.angle_alpha   90.00
_cell.angle_beta   90.00
_cell.angle_gamma   90.00
#
_symmetry.space_group_name_H-M   'P 1'
#
loop_
_entity.id
_entity.type
_entity.pdbx_description
1 polymer ?
#
loop_
_entity_poly.entity_id
_entity_poly.type
_entity_poly.pdbx_seq_one_letter_code
_entity_poly.pdbx_strand_id
1 'polypeptide(L)'
;MIRLIIDSGSSGSYISEFVACKLQLKDLGHETVVHDVINLSNVDNSFDCALNVMEQKTICAPIPKLENVKLIEEFINCGIYLSDLTVNENFCLYESNVNEIHGLIGADCAGKLFTGEIKNLPSGLVAMNTYFGWTIMGRTGEGCSASEVLLSLYASDLKICDLWSLDSLGIKEPSISQSKSEIEEAVKDHFVRSLRRDDEGRYQVTLPWLEVHPEL
;
A
#
# COMPACT_ATOMS: atom_id res chain seq x y z
N MET A 1 -4.43 18.82 4.55
CA MET A 1 -4.92 17.46 4.22
C MET A 1 -3.91 16.81 3.29
N ILE A 2 -3.74 15.50 3.31
CA ILE A 2 -2.89 14.77 2.35
C ILE A 2 -3.73 13.77 1.58
N ARG A 3 -3.30 13.38 0.38
CA ARG A 3 -3.93 12.30 -0.39
C ARG A 3 -3.28 10.97 0.00
N LEU A 4 -4.13 9.98 0.27
CA LEU A 4 -3.75 8.65 0.73
C LEU A 4 -4.36 7.60 -0.19
N ILE A 5 -3.68 6.46 -0.32
CA ILE A 5 -4.22 5.26 -0.95
C ILE A 5 -4.27 4.12 0.04
N ILE A 6 -5.25 3.22 -0.13
CA ILE A 6 -5.30 1.95 0.59
C ILE A 6 -4.81 0.89 -0.38
N ASP A 7 -3.74 0.19 0.00
CA ASP A 7 -3.17 -0.89 -0.78
C ASP A 7 -3.00 -2.14 0.09
N SER A 8 -3.95 -3.07 -0.04
CA SER A 8 -3.89 -4.36 0.67
C SER A 8 -2.79 -5.29 0.16
N GLY A 9 -2.17 -4.98 -0.99
CA GLY A 9 -0.99 -5.70 -1.48
C GLY A 9 0.29 -5.30 -0.75
N SER A 10 0.30 -4.11 -0.14
CA SER A 10 1.38 -3.68 0.74
C SER A 10 1.25 -4.28 2.13
N SER A 11 2.32 -4.87 2.65
CA SER A 11 2.35 -5.42 4.01
C SER A 11 2.31 -4.33 5.09
N GLY A 12 2.89 -3.16 4.80
CA GLY A 12 3.00 -2.03 5.74
C GLY A 12 2.44 -0.73 5.19
N SER A 13 2.30 0.24 6.09
CA SER A 13 1.89 1.60 5.77
C SER A 13 3.10 2.53 5.60
N TYR A 14 2.99 3.54 4.74
CA TYR A 14 4.10 4.42 4.35
C TYR A 14 3.68 5.88 4.28
N ILE A 15 4.63 6.79 4.49
CA ILE A 15 4.47 8.22 4.30
C ILE A 15 5.60 8.78 3.44
N SER A 16 5.31 9.78 2.59
CA SER A 16 6.34 10.43 1.79
C SER A 16 7.31 11.24 2.66
N GLU A 17 8.60 11.26 2.30
CA GLU A 17 9.66 12.08 2.91
C GLU A 17 9.22 13.56 3.06
N PHE A 18 8.56 14.12 2.04
CA PHE A 18 8.00 15.47 2.08
C PHE A 18 7.06 15.69 3.27
N VAL A 19 6.12 14.78 3.50
CA VAL A 19 5.17 14.88 4.62
C VAL A 19 5.83 14.57 5.96
N ALA A 20 6.74 13.60 6.02
CA ALA A 20 7.54 13.33 7.22
C ALA A 20 8.32 14.58 7.67
N CYS A 21 9.00 15.25 6.74
CA CYS A 21 9.68 16.53 6.98
C CYS A 21 8.71 17.62 7.45
N LYS A 22 7.53 17.75 6.84
CA LYS A 22 6.53 18.77 7.22
C LYS A 22 5.95 18.53 8.62
N LEU A 23 5.78 17.26 9.01
CA LEU A 23 5.31 16.86 10.32
C LEU A 23 6.43 16.88 11.38
N GLN A 24 7.68 17.12 10.98
CA GLN A 24 8.86 17.09 11.85
C GLN A 24 8.97 15.77 12.62
N LEU A 25 8.67 14.66 11.94
CA LEU A 25 8.84 13.33 12.52
C LEU A 25 10.33 13.13 12.85
N LYS A 26 10.60 12.50 14.00
CA LYS A 26 11.97 12.41 14.53
C LYS A 26 12.59 11.13 14.01
N ASP A 27 13.72 11.26 13.30
CA ASP A 27 14.62 10.14 13.02
C ASP A 27 14.92 9.37 14.31
N LEU A 28 14.30 8.20 14.47
CA LEU A 28 14.51 7.35 15.63
C LEU A 28 15.78 6.49 15.56
N GLY A 29 16.58 6.61 14.50
CA GLY A 29 17.93 6.05 14.47
C GLY A 29 18.47 5.70 13.08
N HIS A 30 19.80 5.71 12.99
CA HIS A 30 20.60 5.36 11.81
C HIS A 30 20.56 3.85 11.49
N GLU A 31 19.39 3.28 11.21
CA GLU A 31 19.26 1.94 10.60
C GLU A 31 18.08 1.94 9.64
N THR A 32 18.35 2.27 8.37
CA THR A 32 17.65 2.03 7.08
C THR A 32 16.10 1.94 6.96
N VAL A 33 15.30 2.12 8.01
CA VAL A 33 13.83 2.33 7.99
C VAL A 33 13.43 3.13 9.22
N VAL A 34 13.07 4.38 9.00
CA VAL A 34 12.46 5.20 10.06
C VAL A 34 11.03 4.70 10.24
N HIS A 35 10.78 4.00 11.35
CA HIS A 35 9.44 3.67 11.81
C HIS A 35 8.94 4.81 12.68
N ASP A 36 7.97 5.55 12.17
CA ASP A 36 7.32 6.63 12.90
C ASP A 36 5.85 6.30 13.16
N VAL A 37 5.32 6.88 14.24
CA VAL A 37 3.89 6.78 14.55
C VAL A 37 3.23 8.10 14.18
N ILE A 38 2.32 8.06 13.20
CA ILE A 38 1.49 9.21 12.83
C ILE A 38 0.06 9.01 13.29
N ASN A 39 -0.59 10.09 13.70
CA ASN A 39 -2.03 10.08 13.96
C ASN A 39 -2.75 10.65 12.74
N LEU A 40 -3.59 9.82 12.11
CA LEU A 40 -4.53 10.28 11.08
C LEU A 40 -5.87 10.56 11.75
N SER A 41 -6.47 11.70 11.44
CA SER A 41 -7.85 12.02 11.79
C SER A 41 -8.67 12.30 10.53
N ASN A 42 -9.95 11.98 10.59
CA ASN A 42 -10.88 12.37 9.54
C ASN A 42 -11.23 13.86 9.66
N VAL A 43 -11.87 14.41 8.62
CA VAL A 43 -12.06 15.86 8.46
C VAL A 43 -12.88 16.48 9.61
N ASP A 44 -13.84 15.73 10.15
CA ASP A 44 -14.68 16.17 11.26
C ASP A 44 -14.11 15.80 12.64
N ASN A 45 -12.93 15.16 12.69
CA ASN A 45 -12.28 14.65 13.90
C ASN A 45 -13.16 13.69 14.74
N SER A 46 -14.12 13.01 14.11
CA SER A 46 -14.91 11.97 14.77
C SER A 46 -14.17 10.64 14.91
N PHE A 47 -13.10 10.45 14.16
CA PHE A 47 -12.25 9.27 14.21
C PHE A 47 -10.77 9.64 14.10
N ASP A 48 -9.96 9.00 14.94
CA ASP A 48 -8.50 9.06 14.92
C ASP A 48 -7.90 7.65 14.93
N CYS A 49 -6.77 7.50 14.25
CA CYS A 49 -6.02 6.25 14.23
C CYS A 49 -4.52 6.53 14.20
N ALA A 50 -3.80 5.92 15.14
CA ALA A 50 -2.36 5.86 15.14
C ALA A 50 -1.88 4.77 14.17
N LEU A 51 -1.03 5.15 13.21
CA LEU A 51 -0.43 4.26 12.22
C LEU A 51 1.08 4.24 12.41
N ASN A 52 1.64 3.03 12.43
CA ASN A 52 3.07 2.86 12.23
C ASN A 52 3.33 3.01 10.74
N VAL A 53 4.16 3.97 10.36
CA VAL A 53 4.51 4.26 8.97
C VAL A 53 6.00 4.20 8.77
N MET A 54 6.39 3.74 7.58
CA MET A 54 7.76 3.83 7.11
C MET A 54 7.90 5.02 6.17
N GLU A 55 9.00 5.76 6.30
CA GLU A 55 9.30 6.84 5.36
C GLU A 55 9.74 6.30 4.00
N GLN A 56 9.22 6.89 2.93
CA GLN A 56 9.66 6.63 1.56
C GLN A 56 9.76 7.93 0.76
N LYS A 57 10.80 8.09 -0.05
CA LYS A 57 11.02 9.32 -0.84
C LYS A 57 9.79 9.73 -1.67
N THR A 58 9.15 8.76 -2.32
CA THR A 58 7.92 8.96 -3.09
C THR A 58 7.07 7.69 -2.95
N ILE A 59 5.77 7.85 -2.66
CA ILE A 59 4.85 6.71 -2.52
C ILE A 59 4.55 6.09 -3.88
N CYS A 60 4.09 6.89 -4.83
CA CYS A 60 3.83 6.48 -6.20
C CYS A 60 3.83 7.69 -7.14
N ALA A 61 3.69 7.44 -8.45
CA ALA A 61 3.44 8.50 -9.41
C ALA A 61 2.13 9.26 -9.04
N PRO A 62 2.02 10.56 -9.33
CA PRO A 62 0.80 11.32 -9.10
C PRO A 62 -0.41 10.66 -9.74
N ILE A 63 -1.49 10.51 -8.97
CA ILE A 63 -2.71 9.85 -9.43
C ILE A 63 -3.74 10.93 -9.79
N PRO A 64 -4.18 11.02 -11.05
CA PRO A 64 -5.17 12.02 -11.46
C PRO A 64 -6.49 11.80 -10.73
N LYS A 65 -7.20 12.89 -10.46
CA LYS A 65 -8.54 12.85 -9.88
C LYS A 65 -9.55 12.36 -10.91
N LEU A 66 -10.66 11.83 -10.42
CA LEU A 66 -11.75 11.40 -11.30
C LEU A 66 -12.41 12.63 -11.96
N GLU A 67 -12.38 12.68 -13.29
CA GLU A 67 -13.02 13.76 -14.07
C GLU A 67 -14.30 13.30 -14.79
N ASN A 68 -14.62 12.00 -14.74
CA ASN A 68 -15.76 11.44 -15.46
C ASN A 68 -17.09 11.85 -14.81
N VAL A 69 -17.73 12.87 -15.36
CA VAL A 69 -18.97 13.46 -14.85
C VAL A 69 -20.09 12.43 -14.64
N LYS A 70 -20.20 11.42 -15.51
CA LYS A 70 -21.24 10.39 -15.39
C LYS A 70 -21.04 9.51 -14.16
N LEU A 71 -19.79 9.14 -13.86
CA LEU A 71 -19.46 8.38 -12.65
C LEU A 71 -19.65 9.24 -11.40
N ILE A 72 -19.27 10.52 -11.47
CA ILE A 72 -19.47 11.46 -10.35
C ILE A 72 -20.97 11.61 -10.03
N GLU A 73 -21.82 11.79 -11.05
CA GLU A 73 -23.28 11.83 -10.89
C GLU A 73 -23.83 10.53 -10.30
N GLU A 74 -23.34 9.37 -10.77
CA GLU A 74 -23.70 8.06 -10.21
C GLU A 74 -23.36 7.96 -8.72
N PHE A 75 -22.16 8.39 -8.31
CA PHE A 75 -21.74 8.38 -6.91
C PHE A 75 -22.64 9.26 -6.06
N ILE A 76 -22.92 10.49 -6.50
CA ILE A 76 -23.81 11.42 -5.81
C ILE A 76 -25.22 10.82 -5.65
N ASN A 77 -25.77 10.21 -6.71
CA ASN A 77 -27.08 9.57 -6.68
C ASN A 77 -27.12 8.37 -5.70
N CYS A 78 -25.99 7.73 -5.45
CA CYS A 78 -25.85 6.64 -4.48
C CYS A 78 -25.49 7.14 -3.06
N GLY A 79 -25.45 8.46 -2.84
CA GLY A 79 -25.04 9.06 -1.56
C GLY A 79 -23.58 8.81 -1.22
N ILE A 80 -22.71 8.71 -2.23
CA ILE A 80 -21.27 8.54 -2.12
C ILE A 80 -20.60 9.86 -2.47
N TYR A 81 -19.85 10.41 -1.52
CA TYR A 81 -19.11 11.66 -1.68
C TYR A 81 -17.63 11.39 -1.48
N LEU A 82 -16.84 11.58 -2.53
CA LEU A 82 -15.39 11.40 -2.48
C LEU A 82 -14.72 12.67 -1.98
N SER A 83 -13.90 12.55 -0.94
CA SER A 83 -13.08 13.65 -0.42
C SER A 83 -12.16 14.23 -1.50
N ASP A 84 -11.64 13.36 -2.39
CA ASP A 84 -10.76 13.75 -3.49
C ASP A 84 -11.42 14.65 -4.55
N LEU A 85 -12.76 14.70 -4.59
CA LEU A 85 -13.54 15.56 -5.49
C LEU A 85 -14.11 16.81 -4.80
N THR A 86 -14.36 16.71 -3.50
CA THR A 86 -15.12 17.71 -2.74
C THR A 86 -14.22 18.68 -1.97
N VAL A 87 -12.98 18.27 -1.66
CA VAL A 87 -12.03 19.11 -0.92
C VAL A 87 -11.34 20.07 -1.87
N ASN A 88 -11.35 21.36 -1.50
CA ASN A 88 -10.63 22.39 -2.24
C ASN A 88 -9.10 22.16 -2.16
N GLU A 89 -8.46 22.19 -3.32
CA GLU A 89 -7.03 21.92 -3.51
C GLU A 89 -6.12 22.80 -2.66
N ASN A 90 -6.56 24.01 -2.32
CA ASN A 90 -5.83 24.93 -1.45
C ASN A 90 -5.63 24.39 -0.02
N PHE A 91 -6.39 23.37 0.39
CA PHE A 91 -6.23 22.70 1.69
C PHE A 91 -5.42 21.40 1.61
N CYS A 92 -5.04 20.97 0.40
CA CYS A 92 -4.21 19.79 0.18
C CYS A 92 -2.73 20.18 0.23
N LEU A 93 -1.98 19.44 1.03
CA LEU A 93 -0.53 19.54 1.13
C LEU A 93 0.08 18.70 -0.01
N TYR A 94 0.86 19.36 -0.87
CA TYR A 94 1.61 18.74 -1.97
C TYR A 94 2.99 19.39 -2.11
N GLU A 95 3.96 18.69 -2.69
CA GLU A 95 5.31 19.20 -2.91
C GLU A 95 5.38 19.97 -4.23
N SER A 96 5.12 19.28 -5.34
CA SER A 96 5.22 19.85 -6.69
C SER A 96 3.94 19.73 -7.49
N ASN A 97 3.13 18.71 -7.22
CA ASN A 97 1.91 18.41 -7.98
C ASN A 97 0.75 18.08 -7.03
N VAL A 98 -0.40 18.74 -7.23
CA VAL A 98 -1.63 18.53 -6.44
C VAL A 98 -2.14 17.08 -6.47
N ASN A 99 -1.73 16.32 -7.49
CA ASN A 99 -2.07 14.91 -7.67
C ASN A 99 -1.10 13.95 -6.98
N GLU A 100 -0.10 14.43 -6.24
CA GLU A 100 0.79 13.57 -5.46
C GLU A 100 0.02 12.79 -4.39
N ILE A 101 0.46 11.55 -4.19
CA ILE A 101 0.01 10.70 -3.08
C ILE A 101 1.12 10.70 -2.06
N HIS A 102 0.76 11.04 -0.81
CA HIS A 102 1.73 11.22 0.25
C HIS A 102 1.63 10.17 1.35
N GLY A 103 0.63 9.30 1.32
CA GLY A 103 0.60 8.13 2.19
C GLY A 103 -0.04 6.91 1.55
N LEU A 104 0.41 5.76 2.02
CA LEU A 104 -0.10 4.45 1.67
C LEU A 104 -0.50 3.74 2.96
N ILE A 105 -1.70 3.18 2.98
CA ILE A 105 -2.19 2.36 4.08
C ILE A 105 -2.14 0.90 3.64
N GLY A 106 -1.27 0.13 4.30
CA GLY A 106 -1.06 -1.29 4.04
C GLY A 106 -2.07 -2.19 4.72
N ALA A 107 -1.92 -3.49 4.49
CA ALA A 107 -2.75 -4.55 5.08
C ALA A 107 -2.68 -4.60 6.62
N ASP A 108 -1.58 -4.12 7.21
CA ASP A 108 -1.38 -3.99 8.66
C ASP A 108 -2.46 -3.10 9.34
N CYS A 109 -2.97 -2.12 8.60
CA CYS A 109 -3.89 -1.12 9.13
C CYS A 109 -5.22 -1.03 8.37
N ALA A 110 -5.26 -1.33 7.06
CA ALA A 110 -6.42 -1.16 6.19
C ALA A 110 -7.70 -1.79 6.76
N GLY A 111 -7.60 -3.02 7.27
CA GLY A 111 -8.74 -3.76 7.84
C GLY A 111 -9.44 -3.03 9.00
N LYS A 112 -8.72 -2.22 9.77
CA LYS A 112 -9.27 -1.45 10.90
C LYS A 112 -10.04 -0.21 10.46
N LEU A 113 -9.78 0.28 9.25
CA LEU A 113 -10.36 1.52 8.73
C LEU A 113 -11.71 1.28 8.06
N PHE A 114 -11.95 0.06 7.61
CA PHE A 114 -13.17 -0.34 6.92
C PHE A 114 -14.36 -0.39 7.89
N THR A 115 -15.44 0.31 7.54
CA THR A 115 -16.67 0.28 8.35
C THR A 115 -17.56 -0.91 8.02
N GLY A 116 -17.25 -1.62 6.92
CA GLY A 116 -18.03 -2.76 6.41
C GLY A 116 -19.19 -2.37 5.49
N GLU A 117 -19.47 -1.07 5.31
CA GLU A 117 -20.47 -0.63 4.34
C GLU A 117 -19.90 -0.71 2.91
N ILE A 118 -20.59 -1.47 2.05
CA ILE A 118 -20.20 -1.71 0.66
C ILE A 118 -21.40 -1.42 -0.23
N LYS A 119 -21.17 -0.67 -1.32
CA LYS A 119 -22.18 -0.35 -2.35
C LYS A 119 -21.67 -0.80 -3.71
N ASN A 120 -22.40 -1.72 -4.34
CA ASN A 120 -22.18 -2.10 -5.73
C ASN A 120 -22.86 -1.08 -6.64
N LEU A 121 -22.13 -0.52 -7.58
CA LEU A 121 -22.59 0.55 -8.45
C LEU A 121 -23.03 -0.01 -9.82
N PRO A 122 -24.06 0.59 -10.45
CA PRO A 122 -24.46 0.26 -11.82
C PRO A 122 -23.33 0.21 -12.85
N SER A 123 -22.29 1.03 -12.70
CA SER A 123 -21.08 1.03 -13.55
C SER A 123 -20.20 -0.22 -13.41
N GLY A 124 -20.50 -1.11 -12.46
CA GLY A 124 -19.67 -2.25 -12.11
C GLY A 124 -18.57 -1.94 -11.09
N LEU A 125 -18.47 -0.68 -10.67
CA LEU A 125 -17.59 -0.25 -9.59
C LEU A 125 -18.16 -0.65 -8.22
N VAL A 126 -17.29 -0.74 -7.23
CA VAL A 126 -17.65 -1.01 -5.84
C VAL A 126 -17.14 0.13 -4.98
N ALA A 127 -18.03 0.76 -4.23
CA ALA A 127 -17.68 1.75 -3.23
C ALA A 127 -17.64 1.09 -1.85
N MET A 128 -16.56 1.34 -1.12
CA MET A 128 -16.31 0.79 0.20
C MET A 128 -16.11 1.94 1.18
N ASN A 129 -16.88 1.95 2.25
CA ASN A 129 -16.81 3.02 3.23
C ASN A 129 -15.71 2.75 4.26
N THR A 130 -15.01 3.83 4.63
CA THR A 130 -13.96 3.83 5.64
C THR A 130 -14.20 4.97 6.61
N TYR A 131 -13.53 4.96 7.77
CA TYR A 131 -13.61 6.10 8.69
C TYR A 131 -13.05 7.42 8.10
N PHE A 132 -12.30 7.36 7.01
CA PHE A 132 -11.80 8.53 6.27
C PHE A 132 -12.65 8.88 5.02
N GLY A 133 -13.78 8.20 4.82
CA GLY A 133 -14.69 8.39 3.69
C GLY A 133 -14.70 7.21 2.72
N TRP A 134 -15.24 7.45 1.53
CA TRP A 134 -15.46 6.41 0.53
C TRP A 134 -14.22 6.13 -0.33
N THR A 135 -13.92 4.85 -0.53
CA THR A 135 -12.93 4.35 -1.50
C THR A 135 -13.66 3.64 -2.64
N ILE A 136 -13.27 3.92 -3.88
CA ILE A 136 -13.83 3.26 -5.07
C ILE A 136 -12.86 2.21 -5.58
N MET A 137 -13.37 1.05 -5.94
CA MET A 137 -12.60 -0.09 -6.45
C MET A 137 -13.30 -0.70 -7.66
N GLY A 138 -12.55 -1.39 -8.49
CA GLY A 138 -13.07 -2.13 -9.66
C GLY A 138 -12.85 -1.40 -10.98
N ARG A 139 -13.35 -2.00 -12.06
CA ARG A 139 -13.11 -1.54 -13.43
C ARG A 139 -14.44 -1.27 -14.12
N THR A 140 -14.56 -0.12 -14.76
CA THR A 140 -15.67 0.19 -15.66
C THR A 140 -15.54 -0.58 -16.97
N GLY A 141 -16.64 -0.87 -17.66
CA GLY A 141 -16.63 -1.66 -18.91
C GLY A 141 -15.69 -1.13 -20.01
N GLU A 142 -15.39 -1.96 -21.01
CA GLU A 142 -14.40 -1.71 -22.07
C GLU A 142 -14.59 -0.35 -22.76
N GLY A 143 -13.54 0.49 -22.73
CA GLY A 143 -13.50 1.80 -23.41
C GLY A 143 -13.00 2.96 -22.54
N CYS A 144 -12.89 2.75 -21.23
CA CYS A 144 -12.31 3.74 -20.33
C CYS A 144 -10.77 3.68 -20.36
N SER A 145 -10.12 4.84 -20.51
CA SER A 145 -8.66 4.94 -20.49
C SER A 145 -8.14 4.44 -19.13
N ALA A 146 -6.93 3.89 -19.08
CA ALA A 146 -6.32 3.33 -17.87
C ALA A 146 -6.28 4.31 -16.66
N SER A 147 -6.58 5.59 -16.89
CA SER A 147 -6.75 6.64 -15.88
C SER A 147 -8.08 6.57 -15.09
N GLU A 148 -9.04 5.73 -15.50
CA GLU A 148 -10.40 5.70 -14.94
C GLU A 148 -10.62 4.56 -13.92
N VAL A 149 -9.53 3.91 -13.51
CA VAL A 149 -9.51 2.89 -12.46
C VAL A 149 -8.62 3.39 -11.33
N LEU A 150 -9.16 4.27 -10.50
CA LEU A 150 -8.54 4.56 -9.22
C LEU A 150 -8.56 3.25 -8.42
N LEU A 151 -7.37 2.70 -8.13
CA LEU A 151 -7.11 1.46 -7.39
C LEU A 151 -7.22 0.13 -8.16
N SER A 152 -6.65 0.09 -9.37
CA SER A 152 -5.91 -1.11 -9.79
C SER A 152 -4.59 -0.64 -10.36
N LEU A 153 -3.54 -0.74 -9.56
CA LEU A 153 -2.14 -0.77 -9.96
C LEU A 153 -1.88 -0.23 -11.37
N TYR A 154 -1.59 1.08 -11.50
CA TYR A 154 -1.12 1.62 -12.77
C TYR A 154 0.29 1.05 -13.01
N ALA A 155 0.33 -0.10 -13.67
CA ALA A 155 1.53 -0.77 -14.11
C ALA A 155 1.56 -0.68 -15.64
N SER A 156 1.93 0.49 -16.16
CA SER A 156 1.89 0.69 -17.62
C SER A 156 2.94 -0.09 -18.40
N ASP A 157 3.87 -0.81 -17.75
CA ASP A 157 4.92 -1.58 -18.43
C ASP A 157 5.47 -2.78 -17.61
N LEU A 158 4.74 -3.28 -16.61
CA LEU A 158 5.21 -4.43 -15.82
C LEU A 158 4.74 -5.75 -16.45
N LYS A 159 5.64 -6.71 -16.66
CA LYS A 159 5.24 -8.09 -16.99
C LYS A 159 4.49 -8.66 -15.79
N ILE A 160 3.56 -9.60 -16.01
CA ILE A 160 2.83 -10.26 -14.91
C ILE A 160 3.77 -10.84 -13.84
N CYS A 161 4.97 -11.29 -14.23
CA CYS A 161 5.98 -11.77 -13.29
C CYS A 161 6.52 -10.68 -12.37
N ASP A 162 6.56 -9.43 -12.85
CA ASP A 162 7.05 -8.27 -12.12
C ASP A 162 6.06 -7.85 -11.02
N LEU A 163 4.78 -8.24 -11.11
CA LEU A 163 3.76 -8.01 -10.07
C LEU A 163 4.05 -8.78 -8.77
N TRP A 164 4.80 -9.88 -8.88
CA TRP A 164 5.12 -10.78 -7.76
C TRP A 164 6.54 -10.57 -7.22
N SER A 165 7.36 -9.76 -7.90
CA SER A 165 8.65 -9.35 -7.37
C SER A 165 8.47 -8.06 -6.57
N LEU A 166 8.74 -8.12 -5.27
CA LEU A 166 8.79 -6.97 -4.36
C LEU A 166 9.65 -5.81 -4.92
N ASP A 167 10.66 -6.14 -5.75
CA ASP A 167 11.55 -5.20 -6.44
C ASP A 167 10.83 -4.24 -7.44
N SER A 168 9.70 -4.63 -8.01
CA SER A 168 9.04 -3.86 -9.09
C SER A 168 8.18 -2.71 -8.62
N LEU A 169 7.83 -2.69 -7.33
CA LEU A 169 7.09 -1.59 -6.69
C LEU A 169 8.03 -0.56 -6.05
N GLY A 170 9.35 -0.71 -6.19
CA GLY A 170 10.33 0.17 -5.56
C GLY A 170 10.43 0.01 -4.04
N ILE A 171 9.75 -0.99 -3.46
CA ILE A 171 9.85 -1.34 -2.05
C ILE A 171 10.98 -2.36 -1.90
N LYS A 172 12.17 -1.87 -1.55
CA LYS A 172 13.24 -2.76 -1.09
C LYS A 172 13.01 -3.08 0.37
N GLU A 173 12.85 -4.36 0.71
CA GLU A 173 13.04 -4.77 2.10
C GLU A 173 14.50 -4.48 2.50
N PRO A 174 14.73 -3.65 3.52
CA PRO A 174 16.07 -3.25 3.94
C PRO A 174 16.74 -4.26 4.87
N SER A 175 16.02 -5.31 5.28
CA SER A 175 16.49 -6.36 6.19
C SER A 175 17.47 -7.34 5.54
N ILE A 176 17.69 -7.22 4.23
CA ILE A 176 18.63 -8.07 3.50
C ILE A 176 19.90 -7.28 3.22
N SER A 177 20.86 -7.37 4.14
CA SER A 177 22.22 -6.83 3.95
C SER A 177 23.07 -7.67 2.97
N GLN A 178 22.57 -8.85 2.60
CA GLN A 178 23.20 -9.78 1.66
C GLN A 178 22.62 -9.57 0.27
N SER A 179 23.44 -9.65 -0.77
CA SER A 179 22.90 -9.63 -2.13
C SER A 179 21.90 -10.78 -2.32
N LYS A 180 20.85 -10.58 -3.11
CA LYS A 180 19.85 -11.62 -3.46
C LYS A 180 20.51 -12.94 -3.89
N SER A 181 21.63 -12.84 -4.61
CA SER A 181 22.45 -13.98 -5.04
C SER A 181 23.05 -14.76 -3.86
N GLU A 182 23.52 -14.09 -2.82
CA GLU A 182 24.12 -14.74 -1.64
C GLU A 182 23.08 -15.46 -0.80
N ILE A 183 21.86 -14.91 -0.69
CA ILE A 183 20.75 -15.60 -0.02
C ILE A 183 20.32 -16.82 -0.83
N GLU A 184 20.15 -16.67 -2.13
CA GLU A 184 19.77 -17.80 -3.00
C GLU A 184 20.81 -18.92 -2.94
N GLU A 185 22.10 -18.59 -2.91
CA GLU A 185 23.18 -19.56 -2.74
C GLU A 185 23.15 -20.21 -1.35
N ALA A 186 22.99 -19.43 -0.28
CA ALA A 186 22.90 -19.95 1.09
C ALA A 186 21.67 -20.86 1.30
N VAL A 187 20.52 -20.50 0.75
CA VAL A 187 19.29 -21.29 0.81
C VAL A 187 19.45 -22.59 0.03
N LYS A 188 20.07 -22.53 -1.16
CA LYS A 188 20.37 -23.72 -1.96
C LYS A 188 21.33 -24.66 -1.24
N ASP A 189 22.38 -24.11 -0.63
CA ASP A 189 23.34 -24.87 0.18
C ASP A 189 22.67 -25.52 1.39
N HIS A 190 21.82 -24.78 2.11
CA HIS A 190 21.07 -25.30 3.24
C HIS A 190 20.12 -26.43 2.82
N PHE A 191 19.39 -26.26 1.71
CA PHE A 191 18.51 -27.27 1.17
C PHE A 191 19.27 -28.57 0.86
N VAL A 192 20.40 -28.48 0.16
CA VAL A 192 21.23 -29.66 -0.17
C VAL A 192 21.76 -30.34 1.09
N ARG A 193 22.21 -29.59 2.09
CA ARG A 193 22.75 -30.14 3.34
C ARG A 193 21.69 -30.78 4.22
N SER A 194 20.47 -30.26 4.21
CA SER A 194 19.38 -30.72 5.08
C SER A 194 18.48 -31.76 4.44
N LEU A 195 18.60 -31.98 3.12
CA LEU A 195 17.85 -33.01 2.41
C LEU A 195 18.28 -34.41 2.85
N ARG A 196 17.34 -35.13 3.46
CA ARG A 196 17.48 -36.52 3.90
C ARG A 196 16.29 -37.33 3.39
N ARG A 197 16.40 -38.64 3.42
CA ARG A 197 15.25 -39.54 3.27
C ARG A 197 14.99 -40.24 4.59
N ASP A 198 13.71 -40.35 4.96
CA ASP A 198 13.31 -41.17 6.09
C ASP A 198 13.27 -42.66 5.74
N ASP A 199 13.01 -43.47 6.76
CA ASP A 199 12.95 -44.94 6.64
C ASP A 199 11.80 -45.42 5.74
N GLU A 200 10.83 -44.56 5.45
CA GLU A 200 9.72 -44.79 4.52
C GLU A 200 10.04 -44.30 3.09
N GLY A 201 11.23 -43.74 2.89
CA GLY A 201 11.72 -43.26 1.60
C GLY A 201 11.24 -41.86 1.20
N ARG A 202 10.59 -41.12 2.10
CA ARG A 202 10.15 -39.73 1.86
C ARG A 202 11.29 -38.76 2.09
N TYR A 203 11.34 -37.73 1.28
CA TYR A 203 12.31 -36.66 1.47
C TYR A 203 11.91 -35.77 2.65
N GLN A 204 12.86 -35.53 3.54
CA GLN A 204 12.77 -34.58 4.64
C GLN A 204 13.83 -33.51 4.44
N VAL A 205 13.47 -32.26 4.70
CA VAL A 205 14.37 -31.12 4.61
C VAL A 205 14.11 -30.22 5.81
N THR A 206 15.17 -29.70 6.41
CA THR A 206 15.04 -28.72 7.50
C THR A 206 14.71 -27.37 6.88
N LEU A 207 13.82 -26.61 7.51
CA LEU A 207 13.55 -25.24 7.07
C LEU A 207 14.72 -24.34 7.47
N PRO A 208 15.17 -23.43 6.58
CA PRO A 208 16.17 -22.43 6.94
C PRO A 208 15.49 -21.41 7.86
N TRP A 209 15.69 -21.55 9.16
CA TRP A 209 15.24 -20.57 10.14
C TRP A 209 16.23 -19.41 10.20
N LEU A 210 15.74 -18.21 10.51
CA LEU A 210 16.61 -17.09 10.86
C LEU A 210 17.39 -17.46 12.13
N GLU A 211 18.69 -17.15 12.23
CA GLU A 211 19.58 -17.56 13.34
C GLU A 211 19.17 -17.04 14.73
N VAL A 212 18.02 -16.37 14.84
CA VAL A 212 17.47 -15.83 16.10
C VAL A 212 16.13 -16.49 16.39
N HIS A 213 16.15 -17.77 16.76
CA HIS A 213 15.03 -18.39 17.47
C HIS A 213 15.52 -18.89 18.83
N PRO A 214 14.91 -18.44 19.95
CA PRO A 214 15.23 -18.99 21.25
C PRO A 214 14.79 -20.46 21.31
N GLU A 215 15.55 -21.29 22.03
CA GLU A 215 15.22 -22.70 22.24
C GLU A 215 13.85 -22.86 22.92
N LEU A 216 13.09 -23.86 22.47
CA LEU A 216 11.76 -24.23 22.98
C LEU A 216 11.82 -24.85 24.38
#